data_AF-A0A3P7E1H9-F1
#
_entry.id   AF-A0A3P7E1H9-F1
#
_cell.length_a   1.000
_cell.length_b   1.000
_cell.length_c   1.000
_cell.angle_alpha   90.00
_cell.angle_beta   90.00
_cell.angle_gamma   90.00
#
_symmetry.space_group_name_H-M   'P 1'
#
loop_
_entity.id
_entity.type
_entity.pdbx_description
1 polymer ?
#
loop_
_entity_poly.entity_id
_entity_poly.type
_entity_poly.pdbx_seq_one_letter_code
_entity_poly.pdbx_strand_id
1 'polypeptide(L)'
;MFCASFAPAITFGGLLGKYTNEKIGILETLMAQCICGVLWGIFAVQPLMIMSATGPVLVFEVSLYAFCTNLNIDFLTVRLYAGLWVLVISIITVAVDGSRMLRYVTRFTEDIFASLISVIFIAESLRFLYQVLKYAIVIFINYYYY
;
A
#
# COMPACT_ATOMS: atom_id res chain seq x y z
N MET A 1 -12.96 6.30 -10.98
CA MET A 1 -12.29 5.16 -10.31
C MET A 1 -10.91 4.85 -10.86
N PHE A 2 -10.69 4.83 -12.19
CA PHE A 2 -9.36 4.57 -12.76
C PHE A 2 -8.27 5.52 -12.23
N CYS A 3 -8.40 6.84 -12.40
CA CYS A 3 -7.40 7.79 -11.91
C CYS A 3 -7.18 7.73 -10.39
N ALA A 4 -8.24 7.45 -9.63
CA ALA A 4 -8.20 7.36 -8.16
C ALA A 4 -7.46 6.12 -7.64
N SER A 5 -7.43 5.03 -8.41
CA SER A 5 -6.69 3.80 -8.07
C SER A 5 -5.30 3.76 -8.71
N PHE A 6 -5.12 4.45 -9.83
CA PHE A 6 -3.87 4.53 -10.55
C PHE A 6 -2.85 5.47 -9.87
N ALA A 7 -3.29 6.64 -9.41
CA ALA A 7 -2.42 7.59 -8.71
C ALA A 7 -1.74 6.99 -7.46
N PRO A 8 -2.46 6.36 -6.51
CA PRO A 8 -1.83 5.72 -5.35
C PRO A 8 -0.95 4.52 -5.73
N ALA A 9 -1.28 3.79 -6.80
CA ALA A 9 -0.45 2.68 -7.27
C ALA A 9 0.95 3.18 -7.70
N ILE A 10 0.99 4.28 -8.46
CA ILE A 10 2.27 4.89 -8.88
C ILE A 10 3.01 5.48 -7.68
N THR A 11 2.34 6.24 -6.81
CA THR A 11 3.03 6.89 -5.69
C THR A 11 3.58 5.85 -4.71
N PHE A 12 2.79 4.85 -4.32
CA PHE A 12 3.26 3.79 -3.44
C PHE A 12 4.28 2.89 -4.11
N GLY A 13 4.13 2.56 -5.40
CA GLY A 13 5.12 1.82 -6.16
C GLY A 13 6.47 2.54 -6.27
N GLY A 14 6.44 3.87 -6.46
CA GLY A 14 7.65 4.68 -6.52
C GLY A 14 8.36 4.78 -5.17
N LEU A 15 7.59 4.93 -4.09
CA LEU A 15 8.13 4.89 -2.72
C LEU A 15 8.73 3.51 -2.42
N LEU A 16 8.05 2.42 -2.77
CA LEU A 16 8.57 1.06 -2.60
C LEU A 16 9.88 0.86 -3.36
N GLY A 17 9.97 1.29 -4.61
CA GLY A 17 11.20 1.21 -5.40
C GLY A 17 12.35 1.96 -4.75
N LYS A 18 12.09 3.16 -4.24
CA LYS A 18 13.09 3.97 -3.55
C LYS A 18 13.58 3.32 -2.24
N TYR A 19 12.69 2.72 -1.46
CA TYR A 19 13.04 2.13 -0.16
C TYR A 19 13.60 0.71 -0.26
N THR A 20 13.31 -0.02 -1.32
CA THR A 20 13.74 -1.43 -1.52
C THR A 20 14.90 -1.58 -2.51
N ASN A 21 15.63 -0.49 -2.81
CA ASN A 21 16.70 -0.47 -3.81
C ASN A 21 16.28 -1.11 -5.15
N GLU A 22 15.12 -0.72 -5.65
CA GLU A 22 14.52 -1.21 -6.91
C GLU A 22 14.30 -2.73 -7.00
N LYS A 23 14.29 -3.45 -5.87
CA LYS A 23 13.86 -4.85 -5.84
C LYS A 23 12.37 -4.98 -6.20
N ILE A 24 11.56 -3.98 -5.85
CA ILE A 24 10.13 -3.88 -6.22
C ILE A 24 9.84 -2.46 -6.63
N GLY A 25 9.57 -2.25 -7.92
CA GLY A 25 9.31 -0.95 -8.49
C GLY A 25 7.82 -0.69 -8.76
N ILE A 26 7.60 0.37 -9.55
CA ILE A 26 6.26 0.82 -9.94
C ILE A 26 5.58 -0.23 -10.82
N LEU A 27 6.30 -0.82 -11.78
CA LEU A 27 5.73 -1.77 -12.73
C LEU A 27 5.21 -3.03 -12.04
N GLU A 28 5.95 -3.58 -11.08
CA GLU A 28 5.56 -4.75 -10.31
C GLU A 28 4.29 -4.47 -9.50
N THR A 29 4.22 -3.31 -8.85
CA THR A 29 3.02 -2.92 -8.09
C THR A 29 1.79 -2.73 -8.98
N LEU A 30 1.98 -2.18 -10.18
CA LEU A 30 0.90 -1.88 -11.11
C LEU A 30 0.37 -3.16 -11.78
N MET A 31 1.27 -4.06 -12.15
CA MET A 31 0.94 -5.40 -12.64
C MET A 31 0.21 -6.21 -11.57
N ALA A 32 0.69 -6.19 -10.33
CA ALA A 32 0.03 -6.86 -9.21
C ALA A 32 -1.39 -6.33 -8.98
N GLN A 33 -1.58 -5.00 -8.98
CA GLN A 33 -2.90 -4.40 -8.82
C GLN A 33 -3.85 -4.76 -9.97
N CYS A 34 -3.36 -4.80 -11.20
CA CYS A 34 -4.15 -5.19 -12.37
C CYS A 34 -4.64 -6.65 -12.24
N ILE A 35 -3.73 -7.58 -11.98
CA ILE A 35 -4.05 -9.01 -11.86
C ILE A 35 -5.02 -9.25 -10.69
N CYS A 36 -4.72 -8.70 -9.52
CA CYS A 36 -5.59 -8.82 -8.35
C CYS A 36 -6.96 -8.18 -8.59
N GLY A 37 -7.02 -7.03 -9.27
CA GLY A 37 -8.26 -6.34 -9.59
C GLY A 37 -9.15 -7.14 -10.55
N VAL A 38 -8.57 -7.74 -11.60
CA VAL A 38 -9.31 -8.60 -12.54
C VAL A 38 -9.83 -9.86 -11.84
N LEU A 39 -8.98 -10.53 -11.06
CA LEU A 39 -9.39 -11.72 -10.30
C LEU A 39 -10.50 -11.39 -9.29
N TRP A 40 -10.38 -10.27 -8.58
CA TRP A 40 -11.40 -9.82 -7.64
C TRP A 40 -12.72 -9.49 -8.36
N GLY A 41 -12.67 -8.82 -9.51
CA GLY A 41 -13.86 -8.49 -10.29
C GLY A 41 -14.66 -9.70 -10.76
N ILE A 42 -14.03 -10.83 -11.03
CA ILE A 42 -14.69 -12.05 -11.53
C ILE A 42 -15.24 -12.91 -10.38
N PHE A 43 -14.50 -13.04 -9.28
CA PHE A 43 -14.81 -14.01 -8.22
C PHE A 43 -15.37 -13.41 -6.92
N ALA A 44 -15.37 -12.08 -6.74
CA ALA A 44 -15.80 -11.48 -5.47
C ALA A 44 -17.32 -11.42 -5.32
N VAL A 45 -17.79 -11.64 -4.08
CA VAL A 45 -19.18 -11.41 -3.67
C VAL A 45 -19.57 -9.92 -3.77
N GLN A 46 -18.60 -9.01 -3.55
CA GLN A 46 -18.79 -7.56 -3.65
C GLN A 46 -17.74 -6.92 -4.60
N PRO A 47 -18.06 -6.79 -5.90
CA PRO A 47 -17.12 -6.24 -6.89
C PRO A 47 -16.93 -4.72 -6.79
N LEU A 48 -17.70 -4.02 -5.94
CA LEU A 48 -17.49 -2.59 -5.70
C LEU A 48 -16.22 -2.29 -4.88
N MET A 49 -15.64 -3.30 -4.22
CA MET A 49 -14.43 -3.12 -3.44
C MET A 49 -13.21 -2.99 -4.36
N ILE A 50 -12.50 -1.86 -4.26
CA ILE A 50 -11.30 -1.58 -5.05
C ILE A 50 -10.07 -2.08 -4.29
N MET A 51 -9.32 -2.98 -4.93
CA MET A 51 -8.04 -3.47 -4.41
C MET A 51 -6.91 -2.53 -4.84
N SER A 52 -6.23 -1.92 -3.86
CA SER A 52 -5.08 -1.03 -4.07
C SER A 52 -4.08 -1.19 -2.93
N ALA A 53 -2.81 -0.87 -3.18
CA ALA A 53 -1.81 -0.79 -2.12
C ALA A 53 -2.21 0.28 -1.08
N THR A 54 -1.95 0.00 0.19
CA THR A 54 -2.26 0.90 1.31
C THR A 54 -1.00 1.29 2.07
N GLY A 55 -1.03 2.47 2.70
CA GLY A 55 0.10 3.01 3.46
C GLY A 55 0.67 2.06 4.53
N PRO A 56 -0.17 1.39 5.35
CA PRO A 56 0.32 0.44 6.36
C PRO A 56 1.10 -0.74 5.75
N VAL A 57 0.65 -1.25 4.61
CA VAL A 57 1.36 -2.33 3.90
C VAL A 57 2.72 -1.82 3.40
N LEU A 58 2.79 -0.59 2.89
CA LEU A 58 4.06 0.01 2.50
C LEU A 58 5.02 0.15 3.69
N VAL A 59 4.56 0.65 4.83
CA VAL A 59 5.40 0.79 6.04
C VAL A 59 5.89 -0.58 6.52
N PHE A 60 5.03 -1.61 6.46
CA PHE A 60 5.43 -2.98 6.77
C PHE A 60 6.52 -3.49 5.83
N GLU A 61 6.36 -3.33 4.52
CA GLU A 61 7.35 -3.78 3.51
C GLU A 61 8.69 -3.07 3.66
N VAL A 62 8.69 -1.76 3.91
CA VAL A 62 9.92 -0.99 4.16
C VAL A 62 10.62 -1.49 5.43
N SER A 63 9.86 -1.80 6.48
CA SER A 63 10.41 -2.32 7.74
C SER A 63 10.97 -3.73 7.56
N LEU A 64 10.28 -4.58 6.79
CA LEU A 64 10.71 -5.93 6.47
C LEU A 64 11.98 -5.92 5.61
N TYR A 65 12.09 -5.01 4.65
CA TYR A 65 13.30 -4.81 3.87
C TYR A 65 14.49 -4.38 4.74
N ALA A 66 14.28 -3.41 5.64
CA ALA A 66 15.33 -2.97 6.58
C ALA A 66 15.78 -4.12 7.50
N PHE A 67 14.84 -4.92 7.99
CA PHE A 67 15.14 -6.10 8.81
C PHE A 67 15.96 -7.15 8.05
N CYS A 68 15.57 -7.48 6.81
CA CYS A 68 16.31 -8.44 5.97
C CYS A 68 17.72 -7.95 5.64
N THR A 69 17.88 -6.65 5.37
CA THR A 69 19.18 -6.03 5.08
C THR A 69 20.11 -6.12 6.29
N ASN A 70 19.60 -5.89 7.51
CA ASN A 70 20.40 -5.99 8.74
C ASN A 70 20.85 -7.44 9.03
N LEU A 71 20.08 -8.44 8.62
CA LEU A 71 20.40 -9.85 8.80
C LEU A 71 21.13 -10.48 7.62
N ASN A 72 21.39 -9.72 6.54
CA ASN A 72 21.95 -10.20 5.27
C ASN A 72 21.15 -11.37 4.66
N ILE A 73 19.83 -11.36 4.81
CA ILE A 73 18.93 -12.36 4.23
C ILE A 73 18.28 -11.75 2.98
N ASP A 74 18.05 -12.57 1.95
CA ASP A 74 17.40 -12.08 0.73
C ASP A 74 15.92 -11.75 0.95
N PHE A 75 15.59 -10.48 0.73
CA PHE A 75 14.27 -9.90 0.93
C PHE A 75 13.16 -10.62 0.15
N LEU A 76 13.41 -11.00 -1.11
CA LEU A 76 12.39 -11.68 -1.94
C LEU A 76 11.97 -13.01 -1.35
N THR A 77 12.93 -13.77 -0.81
CA THR A 77 12.67 -15.06 -0.19
C THR A 77 11.82 -14.89 1.06
N VAL A 78 12.16 -13.94 1.95
CA VAL A 78 11.39 -13.67 3.16
C VAL A 78 9.98 -13.20 2.83
N ARG A 79 9.82 -12.34 1.82
CA ARG A 79 8.52 -11.87 1.36
C ARG A 79 7.63 -13.00 0.85
N LEU A 80 8.20 -14.00 0.15
CA LEU A 80 7.47 -15.18 -0.29
C LEU A 80 6.98 -16.01 0.90
N TYR A 81 7.84 -16.26 1.89
CA TYR A 81 7.43 -16.97 3.11
C TYR A 81 6.36 -16.21 3.90
N ALA A 82 6.48 -14.89 4.03
CA ALA A 82 5.47 -14.05 4.67
C ALA A 82 4.12 -14.15 3.93
N GLY A 83 4.14 -14.12 2.59
CA GLY A 83 2.94 -14.31 1.76
C GLY A 83 2.30 -15.69 1.93
N LEU A 84 3.11 -16.76 2.02
CA LEU A 84 2.61 -18.11 2.30
C LEU A 84 1.92 -18.19 3.67
N TRP A 85 2.50 -17.59 4.71
CA TRP A 85 1.86 -17.55 6.03
C TRP A 85 0.55 -16.76 6.03
N VAL A 86 0.49 -15.62 5.33
CA VAL A 86 -0.76 -14.87 5.17
C VAL A 86 -1.83 -15.70 4.47
N LEU A 87 -1.46 -16.50 3.47
CA LEU A 87 -2.37 -17.43 2.78
C LEU A 87 -2.87 -18.54 3.72
N VAL A 88 -1.98 -19.15 4.50
CA VAL A 88 -2.38 -20.21 5.46
C VAL A 88 -3.33 -19.64 6.51
N ILE A 89 -2.99 -18.49 7.09
CA ILE A 89 -3.83 -17.83 8.09
C ILE A 89 -5.19 -17.46 7.49
N SER A 90 -5.23 -16.93 6.25
CA SER A 90 -6.49 -16.55 5.62
C SER A 90 -7.39 -17.76 5.34
N ILE A 91 -6.85 -18.90 4.90
CA ILE A 91 -7.62 -20.14 4.73
C ILE A 91 -8.20 -20.62 6.07
N ILE A 92 -7.39 -20.60 7.13
CA ILE A 92 -7.84 -21.00 8.48
C ILE A 92 -8.95 -20.05 8.96
N THR A 93 -8.77 -18.73 8.79
CA THR A 93 -9.78 -17.74 9.18
C THR A 93 -11.10 -17.94 8.41
N VAL A 94 -11.04 -18.27 7.11
CA VAL A 94 -12.23 -18.60 6.33
C VAL A 94 -12.88 -19.90 6.81
N ALA A 95 -12.10 -20.93 7.11
CA ALA A 95 -12.61 -22.21 7.61
C ALA A 95 -13.31 -22.12 8.98
N VAL A 96 -12.92 -21.14 9.81
CA VAL A 96 -13.48 -20.90 11.16
C VAL A 96 -14.63 -19.87 11.13
N ASP A 97 -15.10 -19.44 9.96
CA ASP A 97 -16.09 -18.36 9.82
C ASP A 97 -15.65 -17.08 10.56
N GLY A 98 -14.41 -16.63 10.33
CA GLY A 98 -13.84 -15.44 10.95
C GLY A 98 -14.66 -14.16 10.70
N SER A 99 -15.51 -14.14 9.67
CA SER A 99 -16.49 -13.08 9.41
C SER A 99 -17.43 -12.83 10.59
N ARG A 100 -17.67 -13.82 11.46
CA ARG A 100 -18.47 -13.65 12.68
C ARG A 100 -17.85 -12.65 13.66
N MET A 101 -16.53 -12.49 13.68
CA MET A 101 -15.87 -11.50 14.54
C MET A 101 -16.26 -10.08 14.15
N LEU A 102 -16.60 -9.83 12.89
CA LEU A 102 -17.00 -8.52 12.41
C LEU A 102 -18.29 -8.02 13.09
N ARG A 103 -19.13 -8.92 13.63
CA ARG A 103 -20.34 -8.54 14.38
C ARG A 103 -20.05 -7.80 15.68
N TYR A 104 -18.84 -7.93 16.24
CA TYR A 104 -18.42 -7.17 17.41
C TYR A 104 -17.93 -5.76 17.08
N VAL A 105 -17.64 -5.49 15.80
CA VAL A 105 -17.30 -4.14 15.34
C VAL A 105 -18.58 -3.33 15.31
N THR A 106 -18.62 -2.28 16.13
CA THR A 106 -19.78 -1.39 16.20
C THR A 106 -19.64 -0.25 15.20
N ARG A 107 -20.76 0.37 14.83
CA ARG A 107 -20.80 1.55 13.96
C ARG A 107 -19.87 2.68 14.45
N PHE A 108 -19.73 2.83 15.77
CA PHE A 108 -18.81 3.81 16.36
C PHE A 108 -17.35 3.53 15.96
N THR A 109 -16.94 2.26 15.96
CA THR A 109 -15.59 1.86 15.54
C THR A 109 -15.39 2.05 14.03
N GLU A 110 -16.41 1.75 13.21
CA GLU A 110 -16.36 1.97 11.77
C GLU A 110 -16.22 3.46 11.41
N ASP A 111 -17.00 4.33 12.06
CA ASP A 111 -16.95 5.79 11.83
C ASP A 111 -15.59 6.37 12.27
N ILE A 112 -15.03 5.91 13.40
CA ILE A 112 -13.67 6.29 13.83
C ILE A 112 -12.62 5.83 12.82
N PHE A 113 -12.72 4.60 12.34
CA PHE A 113 -11.76 4.07 11.37
C PHE A 113 -11.82 4.82 10.03
N ALA A 114 -13.02 5.11 9.54
CA ALA A 114 -13.22 5.90 8.32
C ALA A 114 -12.70 7.35 8.48
N SER A 115 -12.95 7.99 9.63
CA SER A 115 -12.42 9.33 9.91
C SER A 115 -10.89 9.34 10.05
N LEU A 116 -10.29 8.30 10.61
CA LEU A 116 -8.83 8.17 10.69
C LEU A 116 -8.21 8.06 9.30
N ILE A 117 -8.74 7.18 8.44
CA ILE A 117 -8.24 7.02 7.07
C ILE A 117 -8.38 8.32 6.27
N SER A 118 -9.51 9.03 6.41
CA SER A 118 -9.72 10.29 5.69
C SER A 118 -8.74 11.37 6.14
N VAL A 119 -8.48 11.50 7.44
CA VAL A 119 -7.46 12.42 7.97
C VAL A 119 -6.06 12.05 7.49
N ILE A 120 -5.71 10.76 7.47
CA ILE A 120 -4.42 10.28 6.96
C ILE A 120 -4.27 10.63 5.47
N PHE A 121 -5.29 10.40 4.64
CA PHE A 121 -5.23 10.75 3.23
C PHE A 121 -5.09 12.25 2.99
N ILE A 122 -5.81 13.08 3.75
CA ILE A 122 -5.68 14.54 3.67
C ILE A 122 -4.26 14.96 4.07
N ALA A 123 -3.74 14.46 5.19
CA ALA A 123 -2.39 14.77 5.66
C ALA A 123 -1.31 14.34 4.64
N GLU A 124 -1.46 13.17 4.04
CA GLU A 124 -0.52 12.67 3.03
C GLU A 124 -0.57 13.50 1.74
N SER A 125 -1.77 13.91 1.31
CA SER A 125 -1.92 14.81 0.16
C SER A 125 -1.27 16.18 0.39
N LEU A 126 -1.38 16.74 1.61
CA LEU A 126 -0.73 18.00 1.97
C LEU A 126 0.80 17.86 2.05
N ARG A 127 1.31 16.75 2.58
CA ARG A 127 2.75 16.45 2.57
C ARG A 127 3.29 16.36 1.14
N PHE A 128 2.58 15.66 0.26
CA PHE A 128 2.96 15.55 -1.15
C PHE A 128 3.00 16.93 -1.81
N LEU A 129 1.98 17.76 -1.62
CA LEU A 129 1.92 19.13 -2.15
C LEU A 129 3.07 19.99 -1.62
N TYR A 130 3.38 19.91 -0.33
CA TYR A 130 4.50 20.63 0.27
C TYR A 130 5.85 20.20 -0.32
N GLN A 131 6.08 18.90 -0.51
CA GLN A 131 7.31 18.40 -1.14
C GLN A 131 7.46 18.90 -2.57
N VAL A 132 6.40 18.87 -3.37
CA VAL A 132 6.41 19.38 -4.76
C VAL A 132 6.69 20.88 -4.79
N LEU A 133 6.05 21.67 -3.93
CA LEU A 133 6.29 23.12 -3.85
C LEU A 133 7.73 23.44 -3.46
N LYS A 134 8.28 22.74 -2.45
CA LYS A 134 9.67 22.92 -2.06
C LYS A 134 10.63 22.59 -3.20
N TYR A 135 10.37 21.51 -3.94
CA TYR A 135 11.19 21.12 -5.09
C TYR A 135 11.13 22.15 -6.22
N ALA A 136 9.93 22.67 -6.53
CA ALA A 136 9.74 23.72 -7.53
C ALA A 136 10.47 25.02 -7.16
N ILE A 137 10.39 25.43 -5.88
CA ILE A 137 11.10 26.62 -5.38
C ILE A 137 12.61 26.45 -5.50
N VAL A 138 13.15 25.28 -5.11
CA VAL A 138 14.59 25.00 -5.21
C VAL A 138 15.07 25.05 -6.66
N ILE A 139 14.32 24.48 -7.60
CA ILE A 139 14.65 24.55 -9.04
C ILE A 139 14.64 26.01 -9.51
N PHE A 140 13.62 26.78 -9.15
CA PHE A 140 13.51 28.18 -9.55
C PHE A 140 14.69 29.02 -9.03
N ILE A 141 15.12 28.78 -7.78
CA ILE A 141 16.30 29.45 -7.21
C ILE A 141 17.57 29.04 -7.97
N ASN A 142 17.77 27.74 -8.23
CA ASN A 142 18.97 27.28 -8.95
C ASN A 142 19.05 27.84 -10.39
N TYR A 143 17.91 28.07 -11.04
CA TYR A 143 17.85 28.65 -12.38
C TYR A 143 18.18 30.15 -12.42
N TYR A 144 18.07 30.85 -11.28
CA TYR A 144 18.43 32.27 -11.17
C TYR A 144 19.89 32.50 -10.75
N TYR A 145 20.59 31.45 -10.29
CA TYR A 145 21.98 31.51 -9.85
C TYR A 145 22.98 30.90 -10.85
N TYR A 146 22.52 30.52 -12.05
CA TYR A 146 23.32 30.13 -13.22
C TYR A 146 22.89 30.95 -14.44
#